data_AF-A0A427USQ8-F1
#
_entry.id   AF-A0A427USQ8-F1
#
_cell.length_a   1.000
_cell.length_b   1.000
_cell.length_c   1.000
_cell.angle_alpha   90.00
_cell.angle_beta   90.00
_cell.angle_gamma   90.00
#
_symmetry.space_group_name_H-M   'P 1'
#
loop_
_entity.id
_entity.type
_entity.pdbx_description
1 polymer ?
#
loop_
_entity_poly.entity_id
_entity_poly.type
_entity_poly.pdbx_seq_one_letter_code
_entity_poly.pdbx_strand_id
1 'polypeptide(L)'
;MDEKIPVGISACLSGEKVRFDGGHKRLAFAVEDLSPWVRYEPVCPEMAIGLPVPRPALRLVKDDEGAISLRFSDKREGDLTADMAEFSHQRIARLTHLCGYIVCAKSPSCGMERVRVYDKDGKNNRKAGRGIFTEILMQTFPWLPVEEDGRLHDPAIRENFVERIYTLHELNQLRAQGLTRGALIAFHSRYKLLLLAHSQQQYRELGRFVAAIDQWDDLELYFNEYRQRLMTLMSHHATRRNHTNVLMHVQGYFRPHLNGRQRQELAELIDRYRQGTQPLLAPVTLLKHYLAEYPDGYLQQQRYFDPFPEALRLRYGN
;
A
#
# COMPACT_ATOMS: atom_id res chain seq x y z
N MET A 1 -12.26 19.56 -9.37
CA MET A 1 -12.47 18.84 -8.11
C MET A 1 -11.49 17.70 -8.14
N ASP A 2 -10.43 17.76 -7.33
CA ASP A 2 -9.45 16.65 -7.27
C ASP A 2 -10.18 15.40 -6.81
N GLU A 3 -10.14 14.36 -7.65
CA GLU A 3 -10.84 13.11 -7.40
C GLU A 3 -10.13 12.36 -6.26
N LYS A 4 -10.86 12.06 -5.19
CA LYS A 4 -10.31 11.30 -4.05
C LYS A 4 -9.86 9.91 -4.50
N ILE A 5 -8.78 9.41 -3.89
CA ILE A 5 -8.21 8.09 -4.21
C ILE A 5 -9.21 6.99 -3.81
N PRO A 6 -9.67 6.12 -4.73
CA PRO A 6 -10.59 5.03 -4.40
C PRO A 6 -9.86 3.93 -3.61
N VAL A 7 -10.36 3.62 -2.40
CA VAL A 7 -9.76 2.62 -1.50
C VAL A 7 -10.86 1.71 -0.95
N GLY A 8 -10.69 0.40 -1.08
CA GLY A 8 -11.59 -0.56 -0.44
C GLY A 8 -11.35 -0.61 1.06
N ILE A 9 -12.39 -0.84 1.85
CA ILE A 9 -12.24 -0.99 3.30
C ILE A 9 -13.18 -2.06 3.84
N SER A 10 -12.73 -2.86 4.81
CA SER A 10 -13.65 -3.67 5.60
C SER A 10 -14.65 -2.75 6.32
N ALA A 11 -15.94 -2.90 6.08
CA ALA A 11 -16.98 -1.99 6.58
C ALA A 11 -16.97 -1.80 8.12
N CYS A 12 -16.53 -2.80 8.88
CA CYS A 12 -16.37 -2.63 10.33
C CYS A 12 -15.31 -1.58 10.71
N LEU A 13 -14.31 -1.33 9.85
CA LEU A 13 -13.25 -0.34 10.05
C LEU A 13 -13.68 1.09 9.73
N SER A 14 -14.73 1.29 8.91
CA SER A 14 -15.36 2.59 8.68
C SER A 14 -16.29 3.01 9.81
N GLY A 15 -16.56 2.12 10.78
CA GLY A 15 -17.45 2.36 11.92
C GLY A 15 -18.83 1.72 11.79
N GLU A 16 -19.09 0.97 10.72
CA GLU A 16 -20.36 0.26 10.56
C GLU A 16 -20.46 -0.91 11.55
N LYS A 17 -21.65 -1.05 12.15
CA LYS A 17 -21.96 -2.09 13.14
C LYS A 17 -22.27 -3.43 12.48
N VAL A 18 -21.31 -3.98 11.73
CA VAL A 18 -21.48 -5.19 10.90
C VAL A 18 -20.73 -6.41 11.45
N ARG A 19 -20.05 -6.27 12.59
CA ARG A 19 -19.33 -7.40 13.21
C ARG A 19 -20.31 -8.43 13.77
N PHE A 20 -19.80 -9.64 13.94
CA PHE A 20 -20.57 -10.76 14.50
C PHE A 20 -21.17 -10.45 15.88
N ASP A 21 -20.51 -9.59 16.67
CA ASP A 21 -20.93 -9.15 18.00
C ASP A 21 -21.84 -7.91 18.00
N GLY A 22 -22.25 -7.42 16.82
CA GLY A 22 -23.04 -6.18 16.70
C GLY A 22 -22.23 -4.88 16.85
N GLY A 23 -20.92 -4.99 17.05
CA GLY A 23 -20.02 -3.85 17.15
C GLY A 23 -19.40 -3.43 15.83
N HIS A 24 -18.42 -2.54 15.95
CA HIS A 24 -17.52 -2.13 14.87
C HIS A 24 -16.06 -2.30 15.30
N LYS A 25 -15.14 -1.95 14.40
CA LYS A 25 -13.69 -1.89 14.67
C LYS A 25 -13.09 -0.65 14.00
N ARG A 26 -13.76 0.49 14.16
CA ARG A 26 -13.39 1.79 13.58
C ARG A 26 -11.88 2.04 13.69
N LEU A 27 -11.21 2.22 12.55
CA LEU A 27 -9.79 2.52 12.48
C LEU A 27 -9.62 4.04 12.39
N ALA A 28 -9.16 4.68 13.47
CA ALA A 28 -9.01 6.13 13.56
C ALA A 28 -8.19 6.71 12.39
N PHE A 29 -7.02 6.12 12.09
CA PHE A 29 -6.19 6.54 10.95
C PHE A 29 -6.97 6.58 9.63
N ALA A 30 -7.78 5.56 9.34
CA ALA A 30 -8.53 5.52 8.09
C ALA A 30 -9.59 6.63 8.03
N VAL A 31 -10.38 6.78 9.10
CA VAL A 31 -11.58 7.63 9.09
C VAL A 31 -11.31 9.09 9.48
N GLU A 32 -10.26 9.37 10.25
CA GLU A 32 -9.90 10.72 10.72
C GLU A 32 -8.78 11.31 9.86
N ASP A 33 -7.70 10.56 9.63
CA ASP A 33 -6.49 11.12 8.99
C ASP A 33 -6.53 10.98 7.46
N LEU A 34 -6.92 9.81 6.95
CA LEU A 34 -6.82 9.48 5.52
C LEU A 34 -8.09 9.83 4.72
N SER A 35 -9.26 9.87 5.35
CA SER A 35 -10.56 10.15 4.72
C SER A 35 -10.70 11.49 3.95
N PRO A 36 -9.95 12.57 4.28
CA PRO A 36 -9.94 13.77 3.45
C PRO A 36 -9.43 13.50 2.03
N TRP A 37 -8.55 12.52 1.86
CA TRP A 37 -7.81 12.25 0.63
C TRP A 37 -8.32 11.05 -0.17
N VAL A 38 -9.05 10.15 0.50
CA VAL A 38 -9.51 8.89 -0.09
C VAL A 38 -11.03 8.77 -0.07
N ARG A 39 -11.59 8.09 -1.08
CA ARG A 39 -12.99 7.67 -1.11
C ARG A 39 -13.04 6.19 -0.75
N TYR A 40 -13.62 5.88 0.41
CA TYR A 40 -13.77 4.51 0.84
C TYR A 40 -14.93 3.79 0.18
N GLU A 41 -14.68 2.54 -0.21
CA GLU A 41 -15.71 1.60 -0.67
C GLU A 41 -15.83 0.47 0.36
N PRO A 42 -16.75 0.60 1.33
CA PRO A 42 -16.88 -0.39 2.40
C PRO A 42 -17.47 -1.70 1.87
N VAL A 43 -16.95 -2.82 2.36
CA VAL A 43 -17.48 -4.17 2.10
C VAL A 43 -17.45 -4.99 3.38
N CYS A 44 -18.55 -5.68 3.68
CA CYS A 44 -18.57 -6.77 4.64
C CYS A 44 -18.99 -8.06 3.91
N PRO A 45 -18.05 -8.94 3.56
CA PRO A 45 -18.35 -10.17 2.83
C PRO A 45 -19.36 -11.06 3.58
N GLU A 46 -19.26 -11.12 4.91
CA GLU A 46 -20.18 -11.90 5.75
C GLU A 46 -21.64 -11.41 5.68
N MET A 47 -21.86 -10.09 5.65
CA MET A 47 -23.20 -9.52 5.44
C MET A 47 -23.70 -9.79 4.03
N ALA A 48 -22.80 -9.71 3.05
CA ALA A 48 -23.16 -9.86 1.64
C ALA A 48 -23.58 -11.28 1.26
N ILE A 49 -23.07 -12.30 1.97
CA ILE A 49 -23.57 -13.69 1.87
C ILE A 49 -24.81 -13.95 2.74
N GLY A 50 -25.45 -12.91 3.30
CA GLY A 50 -26.73 -13.01 3.99
C GLY A 50 -26.66 -13.29 5.50
N LEU A 51 -25.49 -13.23 6.15
CA LEU A 51 -25.42 -13.45 7.59
C LEU A 51 -25.95 -12.22 8.38
N PRO A 52 -26.70 -12.43 9.48
CA PRO A 52 -27.27 -11.33 10.26
C PRO A 52 -26.23 -10.64 11.16
N VAL A 53 -26.69 -9.58 11.84
CA VAL A 53 -25.98 -8.95 12.96
C VAL A 53 -26.92 -8.89 14.16
N PRO A 54 -26.57 -9.50 15.31
CA PRO A 54 -25.39 -10.33 15.56
C PRO A 54 -25.48 -11.72 14.89
N ARG A 55 -24.36 -12.44 14.85
CA ARG A 55 -24.24 -13.83 14.35
C ARG A 55 -23.17 -14.59 15.14
N PRO A 56 -23.17 -15.93 15.13
CA PRO A 56 -22.03 -16.69 15.64
C PRO A 56 -20.76 -16.33 14.87
N ALA A 57 -19.62 -16.34 15.55
CA ALA A 57 -18.34 -16.10 14.88
C ALA A 57 -18.07 -17.20 13.86
N LEU A 58 -17.34 -16.85 12.79
CA LEU A 58 -16.84 -17.82 11.83
C LEU A 58 -15.42 -18.26 12.21
N ARG A 59 -14.95 -19.33 11.57
CA ARG A 59 -13.57 -19.80 11.64
C ARG A 59 -13.18 -20.50 10.35
N LEU A 60 -11.88 -20.50 10.07
CA LEU A 60 -11.29 -21.34 9.03
C LEU A 60 -10.98 -22.70 9.62
N VAL A 61 -11.40 -23.77 8.96
CA VAL A 61 -11.15 -25.16 9.35
C VAL A 61 -10.39 -25.85 8.24
N LYS A 62 -9.26 -26.47 8.58
CA LYS A 62 -8.44 -27.29 7.69
C LYS A 62 -8.83 -28.75 7.83
N ASP A 63 -9.11 -29.42 6.72
CA ASP A 63 -9.31 -30.87 6.70
C ASP A 63 -7.99 -31.65 6.60
N ASP A 64 -8.11 -32.98 6.55
CA ASP A 64 -6.97 -33.90 6.55
C ASP A 64 -6.15 -33.82 5.24
N GLU A 65 -6.78 -33.40 4.14
CA GLU A 65 -6.17 -33.18 2.81
C GLU A 65 -5.55 -31.78 2.69
N GLY A 66 -5.94 -30.89 3.60
CA GLY A 66 -5.43 -29.55 3.76
C GLY A 66 -6.25 -28.45 3.11
N ALA A 67 -7.44 -28.76 2.61
CA ALA A 67 -8.39 -27.77 2.13
C ALA A 67 -8.94 -26.94 3.29
N ILE A 68 -9.16 -25.65 3.04
CA ILE A 68 -9.67 -24.69 4.03
C ILE A 68 -11.15 -24.45 3.78
N SER A 69 -11.96 -24.59 4.81
CA SER A 69 -13.39 -24.28 4.80
C SER A 69 -13.74 -23.18 5.80
N LEU A 70 -14.74 -22.36 5.46
CA LEU A 70 -15.32 -21.33 6.33
C LEU A 70 -16.56 -21.87 7.02
N ARG A 71 -16.49 -22.00 8.35
CA ARG A 71 -17.56 -22.62 9.16
C ARG A 71 -17.90 -21.79 10.38
N PHE A 72 -19.05 -22.04 10.97
CA PHE A 72 -19.41 -21.45 12.26
C PHE A 72 -18.54 -21.97 13.41
N SER A 73 -18.24 -21.09 14.37
CA SER A 73 -17.40 -21.39 15.53
C SER A 73 -18.11 -22.27 16.56
N ASP A 74 -19.43 -22.15 16.66
CA ASP A 74 -20.29 -22.87 17.61
C ASP A 74 -20.67 -24.29 17.16
N LYS A 75 -20.04 -24.78 16.08
CA LYS A 75 -20.21 -26.14 15.51
C LYS A 75 -21.60 -26.44 14.95
N ARG A 76 -22.47 -25.43 14.73
CA ARG A 76 -23.67 -25.66 13.92
C ARG A 76 -23.29 -26.07 12.50
N GLU A 77 -24.18 -26.80 11.83
CA GLU A 77 -24.01 -27.12 10.42
C GLU A 77 -24.01 -25.86 9.55
N GLY A 78 -23.27 -25.90 8.44
CA GLY A 78 -23.08 -24.78 7.53
C GLY A 78 -21.62 -24.63 7.10
N ASP A 79 -21.35 -24.98 5.87
CA ASP A 79 -20.09 -24.67 5.18
C ASP A 79 -20.35 -23.50 4.23
N LEU A 80 -19.78 -22.34 4.55
CA LEU A 80 -20.02 -21.08 3.84
C LEU A 80 -18.93 -20.79 2.80
N THR A 81 -18.06 -21.76 2.52
CA THR A 81 -16.88 -21.57 1.67
C THR A 81 -17.28 -21.19 0.25
N ALA A 82 -18.24 -21.92 -0.34
CA ALA A 82 -18.70 -21.69 -1.72
C ALA A 82 -19.38 -20.32 -1.85
N ASP A 83 -20.30 -20.00 -0.95
CA ASP A 83 -21.01 -18.70 -0.96
C ASP A 83 -20.03 -17.53 -0.79
N MET A 84 -19.06 -17.66 0.12
CA MET A 84 -18.01 -16.65 0.32
C MET A 84 -17.13 -16.50 -0.90
N ALA A 85 -16.71 -17.60 -1.54
CA ALA A 85 -15.87 -17.56 -2.73
C ALA A 85 -16.62 -16.93 -3.92
N GLU A 86 -17.86 -17.35 -4.18
CA GLU A 86 -18.69 -16.83 -5.27
C GLU A 86 -18.93 -15.33 -5.11
N PHE A 87 -19.37 -14.88 -3.93
CA PHE A 87 -19.52 -13.46 -3.65
C PHE A 87 -18.19 -12.70 -3.85
N SER A 88 -17.08 -13.26 -3.36
CA SER A 88 -15.77 -12.62 -3.47
C SER A 88 -15.38 -12.42 -4.93
N HIS A 89 -15.49 -13.45 -5.78
CA HIS A 89 -15.19 -13.33 -7.21
C HIS A 89 -16.06 -12.28 -7.90
N GLN A 90 -17.39 -12.32 -7.68
CA GLN A 90 -18.32 -11.35 -8.28
C GLN A 90 -18.04 -9.91 -7.84
N ARG A 91 -17.77 -9.70 -6.55
CA ARG A 91 -17.50 -8.38 -5.99
C ARG A 91 -16.16 -7.85 -6.47
N ILE A 92 -15.10 -8.64 -6.38
CA ILE A 92 -13.72 -8.24 -6.70
C ILE A 92 -13.55 -7.90 -8.17
N ALA A 93 -14.25 -8.60 -9.08
CA ALA A 93 -14.25 -8.29 -10.51
C ALA A 93 -14.67 -6.83 -10.83
N ARG A 94 -15.40 -6.18 -9.91
CA ARG A 94 -15.86 -4.78 -10.05
C ARG A 94 -14.98 -3.76 -9.30
N LEU A 95 -13.86 -4.19 -8.73
CA LEU A 95 -12.98 -3.36 -7.89
C LEU A 95 -11.65 -3.02 -8.57
N THR A 96 -11.56 -3.13 -9.89
CA THR A 96 -10.34 -2.88 -10.68
C THR A 96 -9.85 -1.43 -10.61
N HIS A 97 -10.71 -0.50 -10.21
CA HIS A 97 -10.41 0.92 -10.06
C HIS A 97 -9.76 1.27 -8.71
N LEU A 98 -9.78 0.35 -7.73
CA LEU A 98 -9.20 0.61 -6.42
C LEU A 98 -7.68 0.82 -6.50
N CYS A 99 -7.19 1.72 -5.66
CA CYS A 99 -5.76 2.01 -5.49
C CYS A 99 -5.19 1.42 -4.20
N GLY A 100 -6.03 0.87 -3.33
CA GLY A 100 -5.63 0.10 -2.16
C GLY A 100 -6.82 -0.54 -1.47
N TYR A 101 -6.55 -1.38 -0.46
CA TYR A 101 -7.57 -2.01 0.37
C TYR A 101 -7.12 -2.13 1.82
N ILE A 102 -7.95 -1.68 2.77
CA ILE A 102 -7.72 -1.86 4.21
C ILE A 102 -8.65 -2.95 4.74
N VAL A 103 -8.09 -4.06 5.20
CA VAL A 103 -8.86 -5.21 5.66
C VAL A 103 -8.85 -5.37 7.19
N CYS A 104 -9.90 -5.97 7.74
CA CYS A 104 -10.01 -6.22 9.18
C CYS A 104 -9.17 -7.44 9.59
N ALA A 105 -8.13 -7.21 10.38
CA ALA A 105 -7.23 -8.23 10.91
C ALA A 105 -8.00 -9.33 11.64
N LYS A 106 -7.46 -10.56 11.55
CA LYS A 106 -7.96 -11.79 12.21
C LYS A 106 -9.33 -12.28 11.74
N SER A 107 -9.99 -11.61 10.81
CA SER A 107 -11.27 -12.08 10.28
C SER A 107 -11.09 -13.34 9.39
N PRO A 108 -11.91 -14.39 9.55
CA PRO A 108 -11.95 -15.54 8.64
C PRO A 108 -12.34 -15.19 7.21
N SER A 109 -13.00 -14.05 6.99
CA SER A 109 -13.38 -13.55 5.67
C SER A 109 -12.39 -12.51 5.16
N CYS A 110 -12.00 -11.53 5.99
CA CYS A 110 -11.21 -10.37 5.59
C CYS A 110 -9.75 -10.33 6.08
N GLY A 111 -9.29 -11.21 6.97
CA GLY A 111 -7.95 -11.05 7.54
C GLY A 111 -6.86 -11.29 6.49
N MET A 112 -5.83 -10.43 6.43
CA MET A 112 -4.76 -10.54 5.42
C MET A 112 -3.72 -11.61 5.78
N GLU A 113 -3.33 -11.67 7.05
CA GLU A 113 -2.33 -12.63 7.51
C GLU A 113 -2.65 -13.13 8.91
N ARG A 114 -2.04 -14.27 9.27
CA ARG A 114 -2.10 -14.84 10.62
C ARG A 114 -3.53 -15.08 11.11
N VAL A 115 -4.48 -15.30 10.19
CA VAL A 115 -5.84 -15.71 10.51
C VAL A 115 -5.78 -17.11 11.12
N ARG A 116 -6.58 -17.33 12.15
CA ARG A 116 -6.58 -18.60 12.87
C ARG A 116 -7.29 -19.67 12.03
N VAL A 117 -6.55 -20.74 11.76
CA VAL A 117 -7.03 -21.95 11.10
C VAL A 117 -7.06 -23.06 12.14
N TYR A 118 -8.19 -23.73 12.28
CA TYR A 118 -8.42 -24.83 13.20
C TYR A 118 -8.29 -26.16 12.46
N ASP A 119 -7.77 -27.19 13.11
CA ASP A 119 -7.85 -28.55 12.55
C ASP A 119 -9.31 -29.04 12.64
N LYS A 120 -9.66 -30.06 11.85
CA LYS A 120 -11.01 -30.64 11.75
C LYS A 120 -11.68 -30.94 13.11
N ASP A 121 -10.93 -31.51 14.05
CA ASP A 121 -11.42 -31.83 15.40
C ASP A 121 -11.60 -30.59 16.30
N GLY A 122 -11.11 -29.43 15.87
CA GLY A 122 -11.18 -28.14 16.57
C GLY A 122 -10.27 -28.02 17.80
N LYS A 123 -9.48 -29.06 18.13
CA LYS A 123 -8.61 -29.11 19.32
C LYS A 123 -7.33 -28.29 19.17
N ASN A 124 -6.83 -28.21 17.94
CA ASN A 124 -5.60 -27.50 17.59
C ASN A 124 -5.88 -26.36 16.62
N ASN A 125 -5.04 -25.32 16.65
CA ASN A 125 -5.11 -24.21 15.69
C ASN A 125 -3.73 -23.58 15.44
N ARG A 126 -3.60 -22.93 14.27
CA ARG A 126 -2.40 -22.18 13.87
C ARG A 126 -2.80 -20.81 13.32
N LYS A 127 -1.94 -19.80 13.53
CA LYS A 127 -2.10 -18.45 12.96
C LYS A 127 -1.37 -18.37 11.62
N ALA A 128 -1.89 -19.06 10.61
CA ALA A 128 -1.23 -19.22 9.31
C ALA A 128 -2.17 -18.95 8.11
N GLY A 129 -3.46 -18.71 8.36
CA GLY A 129 -4.43 -18.51 7.29
C GLY A 129 -4.52 -17.07 6.81
N ARG A 130 -5.29 -16.91 5.74
CA ARG A 130 -5.83 -15.67 5.20
C ARG A 130 -7.33 -15.83 5.03
N GLY A 131 -8.09 -14.75 5.20
CA GLY A 131 -9.52 -14.78 4.97
C GLY A 131 -9.85 -14.96 3.48
N ILE A 132 -10.90 -15.72 3.18
CA ILE A 132 -11.22 -16.14 1.79
C ILE A 132 -11.34 -14.95 0.83
N PHE A 133 -12.05 -13.88 1.22
CA PHE A 133 -12.20 -12.68 0.38
C PHE A 133 -10.85 -12.02 0.10
N THR A 134 -9.98 -11.95 1.11
CA THR A 134 -8.67 -11.29 0.97
C THR A 134 -7.67 -12.13 0.17
N GLU A 135 -7.75 -13.46 0.28
CA GLU A 135 -7.00 -14.38 -0.58
C GLU A 135 -7.35 -14.16 -2.04
N ILE A 136 -8.63 -14.19 -2.39
CA ILE A 136 -9.11 -13.96 -3.77
C ILE A 136 -8.73 -12.55 -4.25
N LEU A 137 -8.83 -11.53 -3.39
CA LEU A 137 -8.46 -10.15 -3.74
C LEU A 137 -6.99 -10.04 -4.13
N MET A 138 -6.09 -10.59 -3.32
CA MET A 138 -4.64 -10.52 -3.54
C MET A 138 -4.18 -11.39 -4.72
N GLN A 139 -4.86 -12.50 -4.99
CA GLN A 139 -4.61 -13.31 -6.18
C GLN A 139 -5.08 -12.62 -7.46
N THR A 140 -6.24 -11.96 -7.41
CA THR A 140 -6.82 -11.26 -8.57
C THR A 140 -6.06 -9.97 -8.89
N PHE A 141 -5.67 -9.21 -7.86
CA PHE A 141 -4.94 -7.95 -7.98
C PHE A 141 -3.61 -7.97 -7.23
N PRO A 142 -2.60 -8.70 -7.72
CA PRO A 142 -1.30 -8.81 -7.04
C PRO A 142 -0.52 -7.49 -6.98
N TRP A 143 -0.92 -6.47 -7.77
CA TRP A 143 -0.38 -5.11 -7.73
C TRP A 143 -1.07 -4.20 -6.69
N LEU A 144 -2.23 -4.59 -6.16
CA LEU A 144 -3.01 -3.74 -5.25
C LEU A 144 -2.37 -3.71 -3.85
N PRO A 145 -2.13 -2.52 -3.26
CA PRO A 145 -1.74 -2.42 -1.87
C PRO A 145 -2.87 -2.91 -0.97
N VAL A 146 -2.63 -4.00 -0.23
CA VAL A 146 -3.54 -4.51 0.79
C VAL A 146 -2.81 -4.49 2.13
N GLU A 147 -3.45 -3.93 3.15
CA GLU A 147 -2.93 -3.92 4.53
C GLU A 147 -4.06 -4.15 5.53
N GLU A 148 -3.72 -4.61 6.73
CA GLU A 148 -4.69 -4.79 7.82
C GLU A 148 -4.59 -3.72 8.90
N ASP A 149 -5.73 -3.44 9.55
CA ASP A 149 -5.87 -2.36 10.54
C ASP A 149 -4.85 -2.44 11.68
N GLY A 150 -4.46 -3.65 12.11
CA GLY A 150 -3.45 -3.85 13.14
C GLY A 150 -2.06 -3.38 12.71
N ARG A 151 -1.66 -3.69 11.47
CA ARG A 151 -0.34 -3.38 10.91
C ARG A 151 -0.17 -1.90 10.59
N LEU A 152 -1.25 -1.21 10.23
CA LEU A 152 -1.25 0.24 10.00
C LEU A 152 -0.98 1.06 11.27
N HIS A 153 -0.84 0.45 12.45
CA HIS A 153 -0.25 1.13 13.63
C HIS A 153 1.27 1.28 13.54
N ASP A 154 1.95 0.41 12.78
CA ASP A 154 3.37 0.57 12.50
C ASP A 154 3.56 1.74 11.52
N PRO A 155 4.34 2.77 11.89
CA PRO A 155 4.44 3.96 11.07
C PRO A 155 5.15 3.74 9.73
N ALA A 156 6.08 2.79 9.64
CA ALA A 156 6.76 2.48 8.39
C ALA A 156 5.84 1.73 7.41
N ILE A 157 5.02 0.78 7.92
CA ILE A 157 3.98 0.13 7.12
C ILE A 157 2.93 1.15 6.66
N ARG A 158 2.50 2.03 7.57
CA ARG A 158 1.53 3.09 7.25
C ARG A 158 2.05 4.03 6.18
N GLU A 159 3.29 4.52 6.30
CA GLU A 159 3.93 5.35 5.28
C GLU A 159 3.97 4.63 3.93
N ASN A 160 4.45 3.38 3.90
CA ASN A 160 4.55 2.61 2.67
C ASN A 160 3.19 2.34 2.01
N PHE A 161 2.16 2.02 2.80
CA PHE A 161 0.79 1.83 2.29
C PHE A 161 0.28 3.11 1.62
N VAL A 162 0.40 4.25 2.29
CA VAL A 162 -0.04 5.55 1.74
C VAL A 162 0.73 5.88 0.47
N GLU A 163 2.04 5.75 0.50
CA GLU A 163 2.88 6.03 -0.67
C GLU A 163 2.47 5.19 -1.89
N ARG A 164 2.20 3.91 -1.67
CA ARG A 164 1.75 2.98 -2.71
C ARG A 164 0.38 3.34 -3.28
N ILE A 165 -0.60 3.73 -2.47
CA ILE A 165 -1.93 4.11 -2.98
C ILE A 165 -1.89 5.40 -3.80
N TYR A 166 -1.06 6.38 -3.40
CA TYR A 166 -0.88 7.63 -4.16
C TYR A 166 -0.19 7.37 -5.49
N THR A 167 0.86 6.55 -5.48
CA THR A 167 1.61 6.19 -6.69
C THR A 167 0.75 5.44 -7.69
N LEU A 168 -0.02 4.46 -7.23
CA LEU A 168 -0.94 3.71 -8.06
C LEU A 168 -2.08 4.59 -8.60
N HIS A 169 -2.57 5.53 -7.80
CA HIS A 169 -3.59 6.47 -8.24
C HIS A 169 -3.09 7.36 -9.38
N GLU A 170 -1.90 7.96 -9.25
CA GLU A 170 -1.30 8.75 -10.33
C GLU A 170 -1.03 7.91 -11.59
N LEU A 171 -0.58 6.67 -11.43
CA LEU A 171 -0.38 5.76 -12.55
C LEU A 171 -1.72 5.44 -13.26
N ASN A 172 -2.79 5.23 -12.50
CA ASN A 172 -4.13 5.00 -13.05
C ASN A 172 -4.70 6.25 -13.73
N GLN A 173 -4.46 7.44 -13.19
CA GLN A 173 -4.83 8.71 -13.84
C GLN A 173 -4.11 8.89 -15.18
N LEU A 174 -2.80 8.58 -15.23
CA LEU A 174 -2.03 8.61 -16.47
C LEU A 174 -2.65 7.69 -17.53
N ARG A 175 -3.04 6.47 -17.14
CA ARG A 175 -3.76 5.55 -18.05
C ARG A 175 -5.09 6.14 -18.51
N ALA A 176 -5.89 6.72 -17.62
CA ALA A 176 -7.17 7.32 -17.95
C ALA A 176 -7.05 8.52 -18.91
N GLN A 177 -5.93 9.25 -18.87
CA GLN A 177 -5.63 10.36 -19.77
C GLN A 177 -5.10 9.92 -21.15
N GLY A 178 -4.85 8.62 -21.34
CA GLY A 178 -4.31 8.05 -22.57
C GLY A 178 -2.83 7.69 -22.44
N LEU A 179 -2.52 6.42 -22.66
CA LEU A 179 -1.16 5.91 -22.59
C LEU A 179 -0.31 6.40 -23.76
N THR A 180 0.82 7.01 -23.44
CA THR A 180 1.90 7.28 -24.39
C THR A 180 3.23 6.83 -23.80
N ARG A 181 4.19 6.46 -24.65
CA ARG A 181 5.54 6.09 -24.21
C ARG A 181 6.21 7.22 -23.43
N GLY A 182 6.07 8.45 -23.94
CA GLY A 182 6.59 9.65 -23.28
C GLY A 182 6.00 9.85 -21.89
N ALA A 183 4.68 9.69 -21.72
CA ALA A 183 4.05 9.83 -20.41
C ALA A 183 4.54 8.76 -19.41
N LEU A 184 4.67 7.50 -19.84
CA LEU A 184 5.17 6.40 -19.00
C LEU A 184 6.63 6.62 -18.57
N ILE A 185 7.50 7.03 -19.50
CA ILE A 185 8.89 7.38 -19.20
C ILE A 185 8.96 8.58 -18.25
N ALA A 186 8.16 9.62 -18.49
CA ALA A 186 8.10 10.80 -17.64
C ALA A 186 7.63 10.42 -16.22
N PHE A 187 6.58 9.62 -16.08
CA PHE A 187 6.14 9.07 -14.80
C PHE A 187 7.29 8.34 -14.11
N HIS A 188 7.92 7.37 -14.76
CA HIS A 188 9.03 6.62 -14.17
C HIS A 188 10.16 7.54 -13.70
N SER A 189 10.47 8.57 -14.48
CA SER A 189 11.53 9.55 -14.18
C SER A 189 11.22 10.39 -12.94
N ARG A 190 9.96 10.80 -12.74
CA ARG A 190 9.49 11.53 -11.54
C ARG A 190 9.55 10.70 -10.25
N TYR A 191 9.50 9.38 -10.37
CA TYR A 191 9.52 8.46 -9.22
C TYR A 191 10.90 7.91 -8.91
N LYS A 192 11.93 8.22 -9.72
CA LYS A 192 13.28 7.64 -9.61
C LYS A 192 13.85 7.66 -8.18
N LEU A 193 13.87 8.83 -7.52
CA LEU A 193 14.45 8.94 -6.17
C LEU A 193 13.65 8.15 -5.13
N LEU A 194 12.33 8.09 -5.29
CA LEU A 194 11.45 7.33 -4.42
C LEU A 194 11.71 5.82 -4.58
N LEU A 195 11.71 5.31 -5.81
CA LEU A 195 11.98 3.90 -6.10
C LEU A 195 13.38 3.46 -5.63
N LEU A 196 14.38 4.32 -5.75
CA LEU A 196 15.72 4.07 -5.20
C LEU A 196 15.73 3.93 -3.67
N ALA A 197 14.85 4.66 -2.96
CA ALA A 197 14.70 4.54 -1.51
C ALA A 197 14.14 3.15 -1.11
N HIS A 198 13.23 2.59 -1.92
CA HIS A 198 12.68 1.25 -1.71
C HIS A 198 13.67 0.15 -2.09
N SER A 199 14.21 0.16 -3.31
CA SER A 199 15.14 -0.85 -3.78
C SER A 199 15.99 -0.38 -4.96
N GLN A 200 17.30 -0.23 -4.74
CA GLN A 200 18.23 0.13 -5.81
C GLN A 200 18.37 -0.96 -6.88
N GLN A 201 18.35 -2.24 -6.47
CA GLN A 201 18.48 -3.35 -7.41
C GLN A 201 17.26 -3.41 -8.33
N GLN A 202 16.05 -3.45 -7.76
CA GLN A 202 14.83 -3.55 -8.56
C GLN A 202 14.57 -2.27 -9.36
N TYR A 203 15.02 -1.11 -8.88
CA TYR A 203 14.97 0.10 -9.70
C TYR A 203 15.80 -0.04 -11.00
N ARG A 204 16.99 -0.65 -10.95
CA ARG A 204 17.80 -0.90 -12.16
C ARG A 204 17.14 -1.91 -13.10
N GLU A 205 16.50 -2.93 -12.55
CA GLU A 205 15.74 -3.93 -13.32
C GLU A 205 14.53 -3.26 -14.01
N LEU A 206 13.76 -2.46 -13.28
CA LEU A 206 12.64 -1.70 -13.81
C LEU A 206 13.10 -0.66 -14.84
N GLY A 207 14.23 0.00 -14.62
CA GLY A 207 14.81 0.95 -15.58
C GLY A 207 15.18 0.31 -16.91
N ARG A 208 15.73 -0.92 -16.90
CA ARG A 208 15.95 -1.70 -18.15
C ARG A 208 14.66 -2.04 -18.86
N PHE A 209 13.61 -2.40 -18.11
CA PHE A 209 12.28 -2.64 -18.66
C PHE A 209 11.68 -1.36 -19.28
N VAL A 210 11.86 -0.19 -18.65
CA VAL A 210 11.43 1.10 -19.19
C VAL A 210 12.20 1.51 -20.44
N ALA A 211 13.51 1.25 -20.49
CA ALA A 211 14.32 1.53 -21.66
C ALA A 211 13.90 0.74 -22.91
N ALA A 212 13.27 -0.43 -22.73
CA ALA A 212 12.80 -1.30 -23.82
C ALA A 212 11.34 -1.02 -24.25
N ILE A 213 10.74 0.09 -23.83
CA ILE A 213 9.34 0.42 -24.14
C ILE A 213 9.07 0.63 -25.64
N ASP A 214 10.09 0.96 -26.42
CA ASP A 214 10.03 1.05 -27.88
C ASP A 214 9.72 -0.29 -28.54
N GLN A 215 10.06 -1.41 -27.90
CA GLN A 215 9.84 -2.78 -28.37
C GLN A 215 8.40 -3.31 -28.16
N TRP A 216 7.53 -2.55 -27.50
CA TRP A 216 6.17 -2.99 -27.15
C TRP A 216 5.11 -2.37 -28.06
N ASP A 217 4.47 -3.16 -28.91
CA ASP A 217 3.41 -2.65 -29.80
C ASP A 217 2.14 -2.26 -29.02
N ASP A 218 1.78 -3.05 -28.00
CA ASP A 218 0.61 -2.82 -27.15
C ASP A 218 1.00 -2.14 -25.83
N LEU A 219 0.59 -0.88 -25.69
CA LEU A 219 0.86 -0.08 -24.49
C LEU A 219 0.01 -0.48 -23.28
N GLU A 220 -1.16 -1.08 -23.47
CA GLU A 220 -1.98 -1.58 -22.36
C GLU A 220 -1.33 -2.82 -21.74
N LEU A 221 -0.81 -3.73 -22.56
CA LEU A 221 -0.02 -4.86 -22.07
C LEU A 221 1.25 -4.38 -21.35
N TYR A 222 1.98 -3.42 -21.94
CA TYR A 222 3.13 -2.81 -21.29
C TYR A 222 2.77 -2.19 -19.93
N PHE A 223 1.67 -1.43 -19.87
CA PHE A 223 1.20 -0.78 -18.65
C PHE A 223 0.92 -1.79 -17.53
N ASN A 224 0.27 -2.91 -17.86
CA ASN A 224 -0.04 -3.95 -16.88
C ASN A 224 1.23 -4.55 -16.26
N GLU A 225 2.22 -4.87 -17.10
CA GLU A 225 3.54 -5.36 -16.66
C GLU A 225 4.31 -4.30 -15.87
N TYR A 226 4.33 -3.06 -16.34
CA TYR A 226 4.97 -1.94 -15.65
C TYR A 226 4.36 -1.75 -14.24
N ARG A 227 3.03 -1.72 -14.14
CA ARG A 227 2.30 -1.60 -12.87
C ARG A 227 2.66 -2.73 -11.92
N GLN A 228 2.67 -3.98 -12.39
CA GLN A 228 3.02 -5.13 -11.56
C GLN A 228 4.44 -4.99 -10.98
N ARG A 229 5.41 -4.64 -11.82
CA ARG A 229 6.82 -4.47 -11.41
C ARG A 229 7.01 -3.28 -10.48
N LEU A 230 6.36 -2.15 -10.78
CA LEU A 230 6.36 -0.95 -9.94
C LEU A 230 5.82 -1.25 -8.54
N MET A 231 4.65 -1.88 -8.46
CA MET A 231 3.99 -2.16 -7.17
C MET A 231 4.71 -3.25 -6.37
N THR A 232 5.35 -4.20 -7.05
CA THR A 232 6.26 -5.16 -6.42
C THR A 232 7.46 -4.44 -5.80
N LEU A 233 8.12 -3.55 -6.56
CA LEU A 233 9.25 -2.74 -6.08
C LEU A 233 8.85 -1.92 -4.86
N MET A 234 7.73 -1.23 -4.93
CA MET A 234 7.25 -0.38 -3.85
C MET A 234 6.76 -1.16 -2.61
N SER A 235 6.49 -2.45 -2.71
CA SER A 235 6.14 -3.26 -1.53
C SER A 235 7.32 -3.51 -0.58
N HIS A 236 8.56 -3.29 -1.04
CA HIS A 236 9.71 -3.26 -0.16
C HIS A 236 9.66 -2.01 0.70
N HIS A 237 9.87 -2.11 2.02
CA HIS A 237 9.97 -0.90 2.83
C HIS A 237 11.25 -0.14 2.51
N ALA A 238 11.13 1.18 2.38
CA ALA A 238 12.30 2.02 2.25
C ALA A 238 13.17 1.93 3.51
N THR A 239 14.48 1.84 3.31
CA THR A 239 15.43 1.66 4.41
C THR A 239 16.18 2.95 4.69
N ARG A 240 16.58 3.17 5.95
CA ARG A 240 17.46 4.31 6.32
C ARG A 240 18.71 4.39 5.44
N ARG A 241 19.30 3.24 5.11
CA ARG A 241 20.46 3.15 4.21
C ARG A 241 20.14 3.68 2.82
N ASN A 242 19.04 3.24 2.21
CA ASN A 242 18.68 3.69 0.87
C ASN A 242 18.26 5.18 0.85
N HIS A 243 17.48 5.63 1.83
CA HIS A 243 17.19 7.06 1.99
C HIS A 243 18.48 7.89 2.12
N THR A 244 19.45 7.44 2.93
CA THR A 244 20.75 8.11 3.04
C THR A 244 21.43 8.23 1.67
N ASN A 245 21.46 7.16 0.89
CA ASN A 245 22.06 7.20 -0.46
C ASN A 245 21.33 8.18 -1.38
N VAL A 246 20.00 8.23 -1.33
CA VAL A 246 19.18 9.18 -2.09
C VAL A 246 19.48 10.61 -1.65
N LEU A 247 19.52 10.88 -0.34
CA LEU A 247 19.82 12.21 0.21
C LEU A 247 21.23 12.68 -0.19
N MET A 248 22.24 11.82 -0.12
CA MET A 248 23.60 12.12 -0.57
C MET A 248 23.67 12.37 -2.08
N HIS A 249 22.91 11.61 -2.87
CA HIS A 249 22.81 11.86 -4.31
C HIS A 249 22.20 13.25 -4.60
N VAL A 250 21.11 13.60 -3.92
CA VAL A 250 20.45 14.92 -4.05
C VAL A 250 21.37 16.04 -3.57
N GLN A 251 22.12 15.86 -2.47
CA GLN A 251 23.12 16.82 -1.99
C GLN A 251 24.13 17.21 -3.08
N GLY A 252 24.47 16.29 -3.99
CA GLY A 252 25.38 16.54 -5.10
C GLY A 252 24.91 17.67 -6.05
N TYR A 253 23.61 17.84 -6.25
CA TYR A 253 23.04 18.88 -7.11
C TYR A 253 23.30 20.29 -6.56
N PHE A 254 23.34 20.44 -5.24
CA PHE A 254 23.54 21.73 -4.58
C PHE A 254 25.01 22.08 -4.35
N ARG A 255 25.95 21.14 -4.58
CA ARG A 255 27.38 21.33 -4.34
C ARG A 255 27.97 22.61 -4.98
N PRO A 256 27.62 22.99 -6.23
CA PRO A 256 28.13 24.22 -6.86
C PRO A 256 27.61 25.51 -6.22
N HIS A 257 26.48 25.44 -5.53
CA HIS A 257 25.75 26.61 -5.00
C HIS A 257 26.02 26.86 -3.51
N LEU A 258 26.31 25.80 -2.75
CA LEU A 258 26.51 25.89 -1.31
C LEU A 258 27.96 26.18 -0.92
N ASN A 259 28.16 27.01 0.11
CA ASN A 259 29.49 27.23 0.70
C ASN A 259 29.93 26.05 1.59
N GLY A 260 31.19 26.07 2.05
CA GLY A 260 31.76 24.98 2.86
C GLY A 260 30.95 24.66 4.12
N ARG A 261 30.48 25.69 4.83
CA ARG A 261 29.68 25.56 6.05
C ARG A 261 28.32 24.90 5.76
N GLN A 262 27.59 25.38 4.75
CA GLN A 262 26.29 24.83 4.35
C GLN A 262 26.40 23.37 3.90
N ARG A 263 27.44 23.03 3.12
CA ARG A 263 27.66 21.64 2.68
C ARG A 263 27.91 20.70 3.86
N GLN A 264 28.71 21.14 4.83
CA GLN A 264 28.99 20.38 6.04
C GLN A 264 27.72 20.20 6.89
N GLU A 265 26.94 21.26 7.08
CA GLU A 265 25.68 21.24 7.83
C GLU A 265 24.68 20.23 7.23
N LEU A 266 24.53 20.21 5.90
CA LEU A 266 23.68 19.22 5.22
C LEU A 266 24.23 17.79 5.35
N ALA A 267 25.55 17.60 5.20
CA ALA A 267 26.18 16.28 5.34
C ALA A 267 26.00 15.71 6.75
N GLU A 268 26.20 16.54 7.78
CA GLU A 268 25.99 16.16 9.19
C GLU A 268 24.52 15.82 9.46
N LEU A 269 23.58 16.57 8.89
CA LEU A 269 22.16 16.30 9.07
C LEU A 269 21.75 14.96 8.43
N ILE A 270 22.27 14.66 7.24
CA ILE A 270 22.08 13.36 6.57
C ILE A 270 22.70 12.24 7.42
N ASP A 271 23.88 12.46 8.00
CA ASP A 271 24.53 11.47 8.87
C ASP A 271 23.73 11.23 10.17
N ARG A 272 23.20 12.28 10.80
CA ARG A 272 22.31 12.14 11.95
C ARG A 272 21.05 11.32 11.62
N TYR A 273 20.45 11.53 10.45
CA TYR A 273 19.36 10.66 9.98
C TYR A 273 19.82 9.21 9.78
N ARG A 274 20.98 8.99 9.15
CA ARG A 274 21.57 7.65 8.95
C ARG A 274 21.75 6.91 10.28
N GLN A 275 22.21 7.62 11.31
CA GLN A 275 22.39 7.10 12.67
C GLN A 275 21.06 6.93 13.44
N GLY A 276 19.96 7.51 12.95
CA GLY A 276 18.65 7.47 13.59
C GLY A 276 18.44 8.50 14.70
N THR A 277 19.29 9.52 14.79
CA THR A 277 19.18 10.60 15.79
C THR A 277 18.32 11.76 15.29
N GLN A 278 17.91 11.74 14.02
CA GLN A 278 17.00 12.70 13.40
C GLN A 278 16.00 11.98 12.48
N PRO A 279 14.76 12.49 12.34
CA PRO A 279 13.78 11.92 11.40
C PRO A 279 14.16 12.24 9.95
N LEU A 280 13.60 11.49 9.00
CA LEU A 280 13.82 11.72 7.56
C LEU A 280 13.40 13.13 7.13
N LEU A 281 12.36 13.68 7.77
CA LEU A 281 11.87 15.02 7.47
C LEU A 281 12.96 16.08 7.61
N ALA A 282 13.88 15.97 8.56
CA ALA A 282 14.87 17.00 8.82
C ALA A 282 15.80 17.26 7.61
N PRO A 283 16.53 16.27 7.06
CA PRO A 283 17.31 16.49 5.84
C PRO A 283 16.44 16.79 4.61
N VAL A 284 15.22 16.23 4.51
CA VAL A 284 14.31 16.55 3.39
C VAL A 284 13.90 18.02 3.40
N THR A 285 13.57 18.60 4.55
CA THR A 285 13.21 20.02 4.68
C THR A 285 14.36 20.93 4.28
N LEU A 286 15.59 20.62 4.72
CA LEU A 286 16.77 21.41 4.32
C LEU A 286 17.04 21.32 2.81
N LEU A 287 16.86 20.14 2.21
CA LEU A 287 16.96 19.97 0.76
C LEU A 287 15.85 20.72 0.00
N LYS A 288 14.61 20.73 0.51
CA LYS A 288 13.51 21.53 -0.06
C LYS A 288 13.81 23.03 0.02
N HIS A 289 14.42 23.49 1.11
CA HIS A 289 14.88 24.88 1.24
C HIS A 289 15.91 25.23 0.16
N TYR A 290 16.94 24.39 -0.03
CA TYR A 290 17.93 24.63 -1.09
C TYR A 290 17.34 24.49 -2.50
N LEU A 291 16.35 23.61 -2.72
CA LEU A 291 15.65 23.52 -4.00
C LEU A 291 14.83 24.77 -4.31
N ALA A 292 14.30 25.45 -3.30
CA ALA A 292 13.59 26.71 -3.48
C ALA A 292 14.54 27.88 -3.80
N GLU A 293 15.74 27.89 -3.19
CA GLU A 293 16.77 28.91 -3.44
C GLU A 293 17.51 28.68 -4.77
N TYR A 294 17.77 27.42 -5.11
CA TYR A 294 18.46 26.98 -6.32
C TYR A 294 17.61 25.95 -7.09
N PRO A 295 16.60 26.42 -7.86
CA PRO A 295 15.73 25.55 -8.63
C PRO A 295 16.48 24.61 -9.59
N ASP A 296 16.18 23.32 -9.52
CA ASP A 296 16.62 22.31 -10.48
C ASP A 296 15.41 21.62 -11.09
N GLY A 297 15.30 21.67 -12.43
CA GLY A 297 14.11 21.20 -13.15
C GLY A 297 13.88 19.68 -13.05
N TYR A 298 14.92 18.89 -12.78
CA TYR A 298 14.78 17.45 -12.55
C TYR A 298 14.32 17.16 -11.13
N LEU A 299 14.91 17.79 -10.11
CA LEU A 299 14.56 17.60 -8.70
C LEU A 299 13.16 18.11 -8.37
N GLN A 300 12.73 19.23 -8.96
CA GLN A 300 11.37 19.77 -8.77
C GLN A 300 10.26 18.80 -9.18
N GLN A 301 10.55 17.87 -10.08
CA GLN A 301 9.57 16.88 -10.53
C GLN A 301 9.57 15.61 -9.68
N GLN A 302 10.53 15.45 -8.75
CA GLN A 302 10.67 14.20 -7.99
C GLN A 302 9.61 14.07 -6.91
N ARG A 303 8.79 13.01 -6.98
CA ARG A 303 7.80 12.68 -5.94
C ARG A 303 8.44 12.31 -4.60
N TYR A 304 9.76 12.12 -4.54
CA TYR A 304 10.48 11.84 -3.30
C TYR A 304 10.31 12.92 -2.22
N PHE A 305 10.23 14.20 -2.61
CA PHE A 305 10.08 15.31 -1.66
C PHE A 305 8.66 15.40 -1.10
N ASP A 306 7.66 15.12 -1.93
CA ASP A 306 6.23 15.23 -1.60
C ASP A 306 5.46 14.02 -2.17
N PRO A 307 5.65 12.81 -1.60
CA PRO A 307 5.01 11.58 -2.10
C PRO A 307 3.51 11.50 -1.76
N PHE A 308 3.09 12.28 -0.76
CA PHE A 308 1.74 12.42 -0.26
C PHE A 308 1.62 13.78 0.46
N PRO A 309 0.39 14.26 0.75
CA PRO A 309 0.18 15.52 1.46
C PRO A 309 0.84 15.55 2.84
N GLU A 310 1.54 16.65 3.13
CA GLU A 310 2.26 16.87 4.40
C GLU A 310 1.33 16.76 5.63
N ALA A 311 0.05 17.10 5.48
CA ALA A 311 -0.97 17.01 6.53
C ALA A 311 -1.12 15.59 7.13
N LEU A 312 -0.71 14.53 6.42
CA LEU A 312 -0.73 13.15 6.94
C LEU A 312 0.40 12.87 7.95
N ARG A 313 1.40 13.74 8.06
CA ARG A 313 2.49 13.70 9.06
C ARG A 313 3.27 12.38 9.17
N LEU A 314 3.41 11.64 8.06
CA LEU A 314 3.98 10.28 8.08
C LEU A 314 5.51 10.23 8.25
N ARG A 315 6.24 11.33 8.00
CA ARG A 315 7.72 11.39 8.06
C ARG A 315 8.30 12.12 9.28
N TYR A 316 7.47 12.50 10.25
CA TYR A 316 7.86 13.37 11.37
C TYR A 316 8.72 12.66 12.44
N GLY A 317 8.93 11.35 12.30
CA GLY A 317 9.63 10.52 13.28
C GLY A 317 8.68 9.92 14.32
N ASN A 318 9.11 8.82 14.93
CA ASN A 318 8.54 8.30 16.18
C ASN A 318 9.61 8.29 17.25
#